data_AF-A0A3L9MFJ5-F1
#
_entry.id   AF-A0A3L9MFJ5-F1
#
_cell.length_a   1.000
_cell.length_b   1.000
_cell.length_c   1.000
_cell.angle_alpha   90.00
_cell.angle_beta   90.00
_cell.angle_gamma   90.00
#
_symmetry.space_group_name_H-M   'P 1'
#
loop_
_entity.id
_entity.type
_entity.pdbx_description
1 polymer ?
#
loop_
_entity_poly.entity_id
_entity_poly.type
_entity_poly.pdbx_seq_one_letter_code
_entity_poly.pdbx_strand_id
1 'polypeptide(L)'
;MSNLIFRSVQLYPVQSSDDQIWLGATQIGLALEYANPETAITKLFNRNSDEFRDDMTKLIEISTTGGLQKVRIFSLRGAHLIAMFARTEVAKEFRKWVLDILEKESKPKSLTDIRDRIPLAEAVGVLVSKSNFNTVEVYKMINQRFDVNKVDEIPQDVLPFAVEYVHNLTAVVARSNELQRQDQHAVQQLVEAVIQQNFKMMGVWNALRYLNPNDFFTYSGLIVRSNQLALKLSKRYNLKGENGEPLVSQNFRQVSFSNGELMETNPNWFNAPA
;
A
#
# COMPACT_ATOMS: atom_id res chain seq x y z
N MET A 1 5.42 -7.41 -17.87
CA MET A 1 6.65 -7.80 -18.60
C MET A 1 6.27 -8.11 -20.04
N SER A 2 6.66 -7.24 -20.97
CA SER A 2 6.44 -7.46 -22.39
C SER A 2 7.31 -8.62 -22.88
N ASN A 3 6.69 -9.66 -23.44
CA ASN A 3 7.41 -10.80 -23.97
C ASN A 3 8.08 -10.39 -25.31
N LEU A 4 9.41 -10.34 -25.35
CA LEU A 4 10.17 -9.96 -26.55
C LEU A 4 10.61 -11.23 -27.27
N ILE A 5 10.10 -11.45 -28.49
CA ILE A 5 10.44 -12.61 -29.31
C ILE A 5 10.94 -12.11 -30.66
N PHE A 6 12.12 -12.57 -31.06
CA PHE A 6 12.65 -12.39 -32.41
C PHE A 6 12.82 -13.76 -33.07
N ARG A 7 12.08 -14.01 -34.15
CA ARG A 7 11.98 -15.33 -34.81
C ARG A 7 11.59 -16.43 -33.81
N SER A 8 12.52 -17.30 -33.42
CA SER A 8 12.35 -18.37 -32.43
C SER A 8 13.09 -18.13 -31.11
N VAL A 9 13.78 -16.99 -30.98
CA VAL A 9 14.57 -16.65 -29.79
C VAL A 9 13.74 -15.77 -28.86
N GLN A 10 13.50 -16.28 -27.66
CA GLN A 10 12.88 -15.51 -26.58
C GLN A 10 13.95 -14.67 -25.87
N LEU A 11 13.71 -13.37 -25.80
CA LEU A 11 14.58 -12.39 -25.16
C LEU A 11 13.98 -12.03 -23.81
N TYR A 12 14.80 -12.06 -22.77
CA TYR A 12 14.41 -11.73 -21.41
C TYR A 12 15.05 -10.42 -21.00
N PRO A 13 14.28 -9.31 -20.98
CA PRO A 13 14.78 -8.02 -20.55
C PRO A 13 15.33 -8.07 -19.13
N VAL A 14 16.50 -7.48 -18.93
CA VAL A 14 17.03 -7.25 -17.60
C VAL A 14 16.34 -6.02 -17.01
N GLN A 15 15.77 -6.17 -15.82
CA GLN A 15 15.14 -5.08 -15.08
C GLN A 15 16.23 -4.13 -14.57
N SER A 16 16.09 -2.85 -14.89
CA SER A 16 16.99 -1.76 -14.49
C SER A 16 16.16 -0.57 -14.01
N SER A 17 16.73 0.31 -13.20
CA SER A 17 16.03 1.45 -12.59
C SER A 17 15.68 2.58 -13.57
N ASP A 18 16.14 2.50 -14.82
CA ASP A 18 16.01 3.54 -15.85
C ASP A 18 14.85 3.31 -16.83
N ASP A 19 13.95 2.36 -16.53
CA ASP A 19 12.78 1.98 -17.35
C ASP A 19 13.10 1.63 -18.82
N GLN A 20 14.38 1.40 -19.11
CA GLN A 20 14.86 0.98 -20.42
C GLN A 20 14.89 -0.54 -20.50
N ILE A 21 14.58 -1.06 -21.70
CA ILE A 21 14.74 -2.47 -22.01
C ILE A 21 16.21 -2.75 -22.27
N TRP A 22 16.80 -3.58 -21.39
CA TRP A 22 18.17 -4.07 -21.50
C TRP A 22 18.22 -5.53 -21.91
N LEU A 23 19.04 -5.86 -22.92
CA LEU A 23 19.24 -7.20 -23.44
C LEU A 23 20.68 -7.66 -23.19
N GLY A 24 20.84 -8.90 -22.73
CA GLY A 24 22.17 -9.50 -22.53
C GLY A 24 22.89 -9.79 -23.84
N ALA A 25 24.21 -9.61 -23.87
CA ALA A 25 25.06 -9.87 -25.04
C ALA A 25 24.83 -11.29 -25.62
N THR A 26 24.72 -12.31 -24.77
CA THR A 26 24.50 -13.69 -25.19
C THR A 26 23.15 -13.86 -25.90
N GLN A 27 22.09 -13.23 -25.40
CA GLN A 27 20.76 -13.30 -25.99
C GLN A 27 20.71 -12.62 -27.37
N ILE A 28 21.37 -11.47 -27.50
CA ILE A 28 21.51 -10.78 -28.80
C ILE A 28 22.30 -11.65 -29.77
N GLY A 29 23.40 -12.27 -29.32
CA GLY A 29 24.20 -13.15 -30.16
C GLY A 29 23.44 -14.38 -30.65
N LEU A 30 22.56 -14.95 -29.81
CA LEU A 30 21.66 -16.05 -30.19
C LEU A 30 20.63 -15.59 -31.22
N ALA A 31 20.01 -14.43 -31.01
CA ALA A 31 19.05 -13.85 -31.95
C ALA A 31 19.67 -13.53 -33.32
N LEU A 32 20.96 -13.22 -33.36
CA LEU A 32 21.74 -12.99 -34.58
C LEU A 32 22.38 -14.26 -35.17
N GLU A 33 22.11 -15.43 -34.60
CA GLU A 33 22.57 -16.75 -35.07
C GLU A 33 24.10 -16.92 -35.08
N TYR A 34 24.81 -16.28 -34.14
CA TYR A 34 26.25 -16.49 -33.99
C TYR A 34 26.56 -17.82 -33.30
N ALA A 35 27.53 -18.57 -33.85
CA ALA A 35 28.00 -19.82 -33.25
C ALA A 35 28.58 -19.66 -31.84
N ASN A 36 29.20 -18.50 -31.56
CA ASN A 36 29.69 -18.12 -30.23
C ASN A 36 29.03 -16.79 -29.83
N PRO A 37 27.79 -16.81 -29.31
CA PRO A 37 26.95 -15.63 -29.13
C PRO A 37 27.64 -14.49 -28.36
N GLU A 38 28.10 -14.75 -27.14
CA GLU A 38 28.68 -13.73 -26.28
C GLU A 38 29.99 -13.17 -26.85
N THR A 39 30.89 -14.05 -27.30
CA THR A 39 32.20 -13.65 -27.82
C THR A 39 32.08 -12.84 -29.11
N ALA A 40 31.13 -13.19 -29.99
CA ALA A 40 30.87 -12.46 -31.22
C ALA A 40 30.41 -11.03 -30.91
N ILE A 41 29.44 -10.88 -30.01
CA ILE A 41 28.90 -9.57 -29.64
C ILE A 41 29.95 -8.71 -28.92
N THR A 42 30.72 -9.29 -28.00
CA THR A 42 31.82 -8.57 -27.34
C THR A 42 32.90 -8.13 -28.33
N LYS A 43 33.23 -8.94 -29.34
CA LYS A 43 34.16 -8.54 -30.40
C LYS A 43 33.61 -7.39 -31.26
N LEU A 44 32.32 -7.42 -31.59
CA LEU A 44 31.68 -6.34 -32.35
C LEU A 44 31.65 -5.04 -31.55
N PHE A 45 31.33 -5.12 -30.26
CA PHE A 45 31.35 -3.97 -29.36
C PHE A 45 32.77 -3.39 -29.24
N ASN A 46 33.77 -4.21 -28.89
CA ASN A 46 35.14 -3.73 -28.63
C ASN A 46 35.80 -3.08 -29.87
N ARG A 47 35.37 -3.43 -31.08
CA ARG A 47 35.89 -2.85 -32.32
C ARG A 47 35.31 -1.48 -32.67
N ASN A 48 34.13 -1.17 -32.14
CA ASN A 48 33.37 0.04 -32.47
C ASN A 48 32.89 0.72 -31.17
N SER A 49 33.63 0.56 -30.07
CA SER A 49 33.18 1.01 -28.74
C SER A 49 33.01 2.52 -28.65
N ASP A 50 33.71 3.25 -29.51
CA ASP A 50 33.62 4.70 -29.70
C ASP A 50 32.26 5.16 -30.26
N GLU A 51 31.50 4.29 -30.95
CA GLU A 51 30.14 4.60 -31.41
C GLU A 51 29.06 4.41 -30.33
N PHE A 52 29.40 3.80 -29.18
CA PHE A 52 28.45 3.56 -28.09
C PHE A 52 28.49 4.66 -27.05
N ARG A 53 27.31 5.20 -26.73
CA ARG A 53 27.12 6.08 -25.57
C ARG A 53 26.99 5.27 -24.28
N ASP A 54 27.26 5.92 -23.15
CA ASP A 54 27.16 5.31 -21.81
C ASP A 54 25.76 4.79 -21.46
N ASP A 55 24.70 5.31 -22.11
CA ASP A 55 23.33 4.85 -21.97
C ASP A 55 22.96 3.69 -22.93
N MET A 56 23.90 3.21 -23.75
CA MET A 56 23.67 2.12 -24.69
C MET A 56 24.22 0.78 -24.22
N THR A 57 25.18 0.76 -23.29
CA THR A 57 25.78 -0.47 -22.77
C THR A 57 26.23 -0.32 -21.33
N LYS A 58 26.07 -1.38 -20.53
CA LYS A 58 26.55 -1.45 -19.13
C LYS A 58 27.04 -2.85 -18.81
N LEU A 59 27.91 -2.96 -17.81
CA LEU A 59 28.31 -4.24 -17.22
C LEU A 59 27.52 -4.44 -15.92
N ILE A 60 26.84 -5.57 -15.80
CA ILE A 60 26.08 -5.93 -14.60
C ILE A 60 26.55 -7.27 -14.04
N GLU A 61 26.34 -7.45 -12.75
CA GLU A 61 26.61 -8.69 -12.05
C GLU A 61 25.32 -9.48 -11.92
N ILE A 62 25.24 -10.63 -12.59
CA ILE A 62 24.09 -11.54 -12.55
C ILE A 62 24.47 -12.75 -11.70
N SER A 63 23.63 -13.07 -10.72
CA SER A 63 23.75 -14.30 -9.95
C SER A 63 23.17 -15.46 -10.75
N THR A 64 24.04 -16.37 -11.20
CA THR A 64 23.65 -17.59 -11.91
C THR A 64 23.92 -18.81 -11.04
N THR A 65 23.42 -19.99 -11.43
CA THR A 65 23.67 -21.27 -10.73
C THR A 65 25.18 -21.60 -10.65
N GLY A 66 26.01 -21.00 -11.51
CA GLY A 66 27.47 -21.13 -11.50
C GLY A 66 28.22 -20.00 -10.77
N GLY A 67 27.52 -19.11 -10.07
CA GLY A 67 28.11 -17.98 -9.33
C GLY A 67 27.81 -16.61 -9.95
N LEU A 68 28.48 -15.58 -9.40
CA LEU A 68 28.42 -14.20 -9.87
C LEU A 68 29.14 -14.07 -11.22
N GLN A 69 28.39 -13.76 -12.27
CA GLN A 69 28.91 -13.54 -13.62
C GLN A 69 28.73 -12.08 -14.03
N LYS A 70 29.79 -11.48 -14.60
CA LYS A 70 29.75 -10.15 -15.18
C LYS A 70 29.28 -10.25 -16.62
N VAL A 71 28.06 -9.79 -16.88
CA VAL A 71 27.45 -9.82 -18.21
C VAL A 71 27.28 -8.40 -18.74
N ARG A 72 27.70 -8.18 -19.99
CA ARG A 72 27.43 -6.92 -20.67
C ARG A 72 26.00 -6.92 -21.21
N ILE A 73 25.28 -5.87 -20.92
CA ILE A 73 23.93 -5.60 -21.41
C ILE A 73 23.95 -4.42 -22.37
N PHE A 74 22.98 -4.42 -23.28
CA PHE A 74 22.76 -3.35 -24.25
C PHE A 74 21.31 -2.90 -24.20
N SER A 75 21.08 -1.58 -24.26
CA SER A 75 19.72 -1.07 -24.46
C SER A 75 19.24 -1.42 -25.87
N LEU A 76 17.95 -1.26 -26.18
CA LEU A 76 17.44 -1.48 -27.54
C LEU A 76 18.22 -0.67 -28.60
N ARG A 77 18.62 0.57 -28.30
CA ARG A 77 19.48 1.37 -29.19
C ARG A 77 20.86 0.74 -29.37
N GLY A 78 21.48 0.27 -28.28
CA GLY A 78 22.77 -0.44 -28.34
C GLY A 78 22.68 -1.76 -29.13
N ALA A 79 21.61 -2.53 -28.94
CA ALA A 79 21.36 -3.77 -29.67
C ALA A 79 21.14 -3.51 -31.17
N HIS A 80 20.43 -2.45 -31.52
CA HIS A 80 20.26 -2.00 -32.91
C HIS A 80 21.62 -1.66 -33.56
N LEU A 81 22.49 -0.96 -32.83
CA LEU A 81 23.83 -0.59 -33.30
C LEU A 81 24.74 -1.83 -33.47
N ILE A 82 24.74 -2.75 -32.50
CA ILE A 82 25.44 -4.04 -32.64
C ILE A 82 25.00 -4.79 -33.90
N ALA A 83 23.69 -4.81 -34.16
CA ALA A 83 23.16 -5.44 -35.36
C ALA A 83 23.58 -4.72 -36.65
N MET A 84 23.92 -3.42 -36.64
CA MET A 84 24.49 -2.76 -37.84
C MET A 84 25.88 -3.32 -38.20
N PHE A 85 26.69 -3.68 -37.20
CA PHE A 85 28.02 -4.26 -37.42
C PHE A 85 27.98 -5.74 -37.79
N ALA A 86 26.93 -6.46 -37.40
CA ALA A 86 26.62 -7.80 -37.87
C ALA A 86 26.12 -7.72 -39.33
N ARG A 87 27.02 -7.81 -40.31
CA ARG A 87 26.68 -7.69 -41.74
C ARG A 87 25.99 -8.96 -42.30
N THR A 88 24.89 -9.41 -41.68
CA THR A 88 24.11 -10.61 -42.06
C THR A 88 22.66 -10.26 -42.39
N GLU A 89 21.96 -11.13 -43.13
CA GLU A 89 20.52 -10.95 -43.43
C GLU A 89 19.67 -10.99 -42.14
N VAL A 90 19.99 -11.89 -41.22
CA VAL A 90 19.34 -11.99 -39.90
C VAL A 90 19.45 -10.68 -39.13
N ALA A 91 20.61 -10.03 -39.18
CA ALA A 91 20.82 -8.76 -38.52
C ALA A 91 20.02 -7.62 -39.16
N LYS A 92 19.75 -7.65 -40.48
CA LYS A 92 18.85 -6.67 -41.13
C LYS A 92 17.44 -6.78 -40.58
N GLU A 93 16.93 -8.00 -40.43
CA GLU A 93 15.61 -8.24 -39.83
C GLU A 93 15.60 -7.84 -38.35
N PHE A 94 16.64 -8.17 -37.61
CA PHE A 94 16.77 -7.79 -36.20
C PHE A 94 16.72 -6.27 -36.03
N ARG A 95 17.39 -5.50 -36.90
CA ARG A 95 17.32 -4.03 -36.86
C ARG A 95 15.89 -3.52 -37.05
N LYS A 96 15.16 -4.04 -38.03
CA LYS A 96 13.75 -3.68 -38.25
C LYS A 96 12.90 -4.00 -37.02
N TRP A 97 13.06 -5.20 -36.46
CA TRP A 97 12.35 -5.62 -35.26
C TRP A 97 12.64 -4.74 -34.05
N VAL A 98 13.90 -4.35 -33.83
CA VAL A 98 14.25 -3.42 -32.74
C VAL A 98 13.61 -2.04 -32.98
N LEU A 99 13.60 -1.54 -34.22
CA LEU A 99 12.93 -0.28 -34.56
C LEU A 99 11.42 -0.37 -34.32
N ASP A 100 10.76 -1.47 -34.69
CA ASP A 100 9.33 -1.67 -34.43
C ASP A 100 9.00 -1.63 -32.92
N ILE A 101 9.90 -2.13 -32.07
CA ILE A 101 9.75 -2.04 -30.61
C ILE A 101 9.99 -0.61 -30.14
N LEU A 102 11.07 0.03 -30.59
CA LEU A 102 11.38 1.40 -30.24
C LEU A 102 10.25 2.36 -30.66
N GLU A 103 9.63 2.14 -31.82
CA GLU A 103 8.47 2.91 -32.28
C GLU A 103 7.22 2.66 -31.43
N LYS A 104 7.00 1.42 -30.97
CA LYS A 104 5.91 1.13 -30.03
C LYS A 104 6.11 1.83 -28.69
N GLU A 105 7.34 1.84 -28.18
CA GLU A 105 7.71 2.57 -26.96
C GLU A 105 7.66 4.10 -27.16
N SER A 106 7.95 4.60 -28.37
CA SER A 106 7.99 6.04 -28.66
C SER A 106 6.67 6.63 -29.15
N LYS A 107 5.67 5.80 -29.48
CA LYS A 107 4.35 6.32 -29.88
C LYS A 107 3.80 7.13 -28.71
N PRO A 108 3.44 8.42 -28.91
CA PRO A 108 2.85 9.22 -27.86
C PRO A 108 1.59 8.50 -27.40
N LYS A 109 1.59 8.03 -26.15
CA LYS A 109 0.39 7.46 -25.56
C LYS A 109 -0.67 8.54 -25.60
N SER A 110 -1.88 8.21 -26.07
CA SER A 110 -2.96 9.19 -26.12
C SER A 110 -3.21 9.70 -24.69
N LEU A 111 -3.06 11.01 -24.52
CA LEU A 111 -3.40 11.66 -23.27
C LEU A 111 -4.91 11.60 -23.08
N THR A 112 -5.32 11.58 -21.82
CA THR A 112 -6.73 11.53 -21.45
C THR A 112 -7.42 12.89 -21.66
N ASP A 113 -8.71 12.87 -22.02
CA ASP A 113 -9.56 14.06 -21.93
C ASP A 113 -10.12 14.19 -20.50
N ILE A 114 -10.63 15.37 -20.14
CA ILE A 114 -11.36 15.63 -18.90
C ILE A 114 -12.51 14.63 -18.74
N ARG A 115 -13.20 14.27 -19.83
CA ARG A 115 -14.33 13.32 -19.81
C ARG A 115 -13.91 11.91 -19.43
N ASP A 116 -12.74 11.47 -19.88
CA ASP A 116 -12.23 10.14 -19.55
C ASP A 116 -11.89 10.04 -18.06
N ARG A 117 -11.50 11.15 -17.43
CA ARG A 117 -11.09 11.23 -16.02
C ARG A 117 -12.23 11.37 -15.02
N ILE A 118 -13.50 11.40 -15.45
CA ILE A 118 -14.66 11.47 -14.55
C ILE A 118 -14.67 10.33 -13.51
N PRO A 119 -14.47 9.05 -13.88
CA PRO A 119 -14.46 7.96 -12.90
C PRO A 119 -13.33 8.10 -11.86
N LEU A 120 -12.18 8.67 -12.26
CA LEU A 120 -11.08 8.94 -11.33
C LEU A 120 -11.48 10.02 -10.33
N ALA A 121 -12.09 11.11 -10.79
CA ALA A 121 -12.57 12.19 -9.92
C ALA A 121 -13.65 11.70 -8.94
N GLU A 122 -14.58 10.85 -9.40
CA GLU A 122 -15.59 10.23 -8.55
C GLU A 122 -14.96 9.31 -7.48
N ALA A 123 -14.00 8.46 -7.88
CA ALA A 123 -13.27 7.60 -6.95
C ALA A 123 -12.51 8.42 -5.89
N VAL A 124 -11.88 9.52 -6.30
CA VAL A 124 -11.22 10.46 -5.37
C VAL A 124 -12.23 11.06 -4.40
N GLY A 125 -13.41 11.48 -4.87
CA GLY A 125 -14.49 11.97 -4.02
C GLY A 125 -14.93 10.96 -2.98
N VAL A 126 -15.07 9.69 -3.35
CA VAL A 126 -15.41 8.61 -2.42
C VAL A 126 -14.30 8.42 -1.38
N LEU A 127 -13.03 8.39 -1.77
CA LEU A 127 -11.91 8.23 -0.83
C LEU A 127 -11.86 9.39 0.18
N VAL A 128 -11.99 10.63 -0.29
CA VAL A 128 -12.02 11.82 0.57
C VAL A 128 -13.19 11.75 1.56
N SER A 129 -14.38 11.32 1.10
CA SER A 129 -15.55 11.20 1.99
C SER A 129 -15.41 10.13 3.09
N LYS A 130 -14.54 9.12 2.89
CA LYS A 130 -14.37 7.98 3.79
C LYS A 130 -13.09 8.02 4.61
N SER A 131 -12.23 9.02 4.40
CA SER A 131 -10.91 9.12 5.01
C SER A 131 -10.66 10.51 5.59
N ASN A 132 -9.51 10.69 6.24
CA ASN A 132 -9.05 12.00 6.71
C ASN A 132 -8.24 12.75 5.64
N PHE A 133 -8.07 12.18 4.44
CA PHE A 133 -7.32 12.83 3.38
C PHE A 133 -8.16 13.91 2.70
N ASN A 134 -7.52 15.01 2.33
CA ASN A 134 -8.13 16.00 1.46
C ASN A 134 -7.86 15.71 -0.02
N THR A 135 -8.61 16.36 -0.91
CA THR A 135 -8.51 16.17 -2.36
C THR A 135 -7.10 16.38 -2.91
N VAL A 136 -6.36 17.36 -2.37
CA VAL A 136 -4.99 17.69 -2.83
C VAL A 136 -4.02 16.56 -2.48
N GLU A 137 -4.12 16.00 -1.28
CA GLU A 137 -3.31 14.87 -0.84
C GLU A 137 -3.55 13.63 -1.70
N VAL A 138 -4.82 13.32 -2.00
CA VAL A 138 -5.16 12.17 -2.84
C VAL A 138 -4.59 12.34 -4.25
N TYR A 139 -4.73 13.51 -4.87
CA TYR A 139 -4.13 13.75 -6.19
C TYR A 139 -2.60 13.69 -6.15
N LYS A 140 -1.96 14.18 -5.08
CA LYS A 140 -0.51 14.03 -4.90
C LYS A 140 -0.08 12.56 -4.82
N MET A 141 -0.86 11.71 -4.13
CA MET A 141 -0.60 10.27 -4.07
C MET A 141 -0.76 9.60 -5.44
N ILE A 142 -1.76 10.00 -6.24
CA ILE A 142 -1.94 9.50 -7.61
C ILE A 142 -0.75 9.92 -8.48
N ASN A 143 -0.41 11.20 -8.48
CA ASN A 143 0.71 11.73 -9.27
C ASN A 143 2.02 10.99 -8.97
N GLN A 144 2.33 10.78 -7.69
CA GLN A 144 3.51 10.02 -7.27
C GLN A 144 3.45 8.54 -7.69
N ARG A 145 2.27 7.91 -7.63
CA ARG A 145 2.11 6.48 -7.97
C ARG A 145 2.31 6.23 -9.46
N PHE A 146 1.89 7.17 -10.31
CA PHE A 146 1.92 7.04 -11.77
C PHE A 146 3.08 7.80 -12.42
N ASP A 147 3.98 8.39 -11.61
CA ASP A 147 5.14 9.17 -12.06
C ASP A 147 4.77 10.30 -13.04
N VAL A 148 3.75 11.07 -12.68
CA VAL A 148 3.25 12.21 -13.45
C VAL A 148 3.22 13.47 -12.59
N ASN A 149 3.32 14.65 -13.20
CA ASN A 149 3.16 15.91 -12.46
C ASN A 149 1.70 16.19 -12.15
N LYS A 150 0.80 15.77 -13.05
CA LYS A 150 -0.65 15.95 -12.96
C LYS A 150 -1.39 14.78 -13.59
N VAL A 151 -2.62 14.55 -13.14
CA VAL A 151 -3.46 13.43 -13.58
C VAL A 151 -3.90 13.50 -15.05
N ASP A 152 -3.79 14.66 -15.70
CA ASP A 152 -4.05 14.81 -17.13
C ASP A 152 -2.91 14.26 -18.01
N GLU A 153 -1.72 14.07 -17.44
CA GLU A 153 -0.59 13.40 -18.08
C GLU A 153 -0.71 11.86 -18.01
N ILE A 154 -1.71 11.32 -17.29
CA ILE A 154 -1.94 9.87 -17.22
C ILE A 154 -2.41 9.37 -18.60
N PRO A 155 -1.72 8.38 -19.19
CA PRO A 155 -2.13 7.75 -20.44
C PRO A 155 -3.50 7.08 -20.38
N GLN A 156 -4.22 7.06 -21.50
CA GLN A 156 -5.56 6.48 -21.59
C GLN A 156 -5.63 5.00 -21.22
N ASP A 157 -4.61 4.22 -21.62
CA ASP A 157 -4.47 2.80 -21.28
C ASP A 157 -4.14 2.58 -19.80
N VAL A 158 -3.57 3.59 -19.13
CA VAL A 158 -3.15 3.52 -17.72
C VAL A 158 -4.25 4.01 -16.77
N LEU A 159 -5.16 4.86 -17.24
CA LEU A 159 -6.21 5.49 -16.42
C LEU A 159 -7.05 4.50 -15.58
N PRO A 160 -7.48 3.32 -16.08
CA PRO A 160 -8.22 2.35 -15.28
C PRO A 160 -7.45 1.88 -14.03
N PHE A 161 -6.13 1.74 -14.12
CA PHE A 161 -5.29 1.36 -12.97
C PHE A 161 -5.21 2.47 -11.92
N ALA A 162 -5.31 3.74 -12.34
CA ALA A 162 -5.40 4.87 -11.40
C ALA A 162 -6.72 4.86 -10.63
N VAL A 163 -7.83 4.57 -11.30
CA VAL A 163 -9.14 4.40 -10.66
C VAL A 163 -9.10 3.23 -9.67
N GLU A 164 -8.57 2.08 -10.10
CA GLU A 164 -8.41 0.89 -9.25
C GLU A 164 -7.55 1.19 -8.01
N TYR A 165 -6.44 1.90 -8.17
CA TYR A 165 -5.57 2.31 -7.07
C TYR A 165 -6.34 3.10 -6.00
N VAL A 166 -7.15 4.08 -6.40
CA VAL A 166 -7.97 4.88 -5.47
C VAL A 166 -9.05 4.03 -4.78
N HIS A 167 -9.69 3.11 -5.50
CA HIS A 167 -10.64 2.18 -4.90
C HIS A 167 -9.98 1.23 -3.89
N ASN A 168 -8.77 0.74 -4.16
CA ASN A 168 -8.02 -0.09 -3.22
C ASN A 168 -7.67 0.68 -1.94
N LEU A 169 -7.22 1.93 -2.06
CA LEU A 169 -7.01 2.80 -0.90
C LEU A 169 -8.31 2.98 -0.09
N THR A 170 -9.43 3.18 -0.79
CA THR A 170 -10.75 3.31 -0.16
C THR A 170 -11.14 2.04 0.59
N ALA A 171 -10.89 0.86 0.03
CA ALA A 171 -11.17 -0.42 0.67
C ALA A 171 -10.32 -0.62 1.93
N VAL A 172 -9.03 -0.25 1.89
CA VAL A 172 -8.13 -0.31 3.05
C VAL A 172 -8.63 0.61 4.18
N VAL A 173 -9.00 1.85 3.85
CA VAL A 173 -9.55 2.79 4.83
C VAL A 173 -10.86 2.25 5.41
N ALA A 174 -11.76 1.76 4.57
CA ALA A 174 -13.04 1.19 5.01
C ALA A 174 -12.84 0.04 5.99
N ARG A 175 -11.91 -0.89 5.69
CA ARG A 175 -11.58 -2.01 6.58
C ARG A 175 -10.99 -1.54 7.91
N SER A 176 -10.13 -0.53 7.88
CA SER A 176 -9.56 0.04 9.11
C SER A 176 -10.62 0.67 10.00
N ASN A 177 -11.58 1.39 9.41
CA ASN A 177 -12.70 1.99 10.12
C ASN A 177 -13.64 0.92 10.70
N GLU A 178 -13.87 -0.18 9.98
CA GLU A 178 -14.68 -1.29 10.46
C GLU A 178 -14.03 -1.99 11.67
N LEU A 179 -12.72 -2.26 11.61
CA LEU A 179 -11.97 -2.82 12.74
C LEU A 179 -12.04 -1.90 13.96
N GLN A 180 -11.87 -0.59 13.78
CA GLN A 180 -12.02 0.37 14.87
C GLN A 180 -13.43 0.36 15.50
N ARG A 181 -14.49 0.19 14.70
CA ARG A 181 -15.86 0.07 15.23
C ARG A 181 -16.06 -1.23 15.99
N GLN A 182 -15.52 -2.35 15.50
CA GLN A 182 -15.57 -3.63 16.20
C GLN A 182 -14.85 -3.55 17.54
N ASP A 183 -13.65 -2.96 17.57
CA ASP A 183 -12.89 -2.69 18.80
C ASP A 183 -13.69 -1.81 19.76
N GLN A 184 -14.33 -0.74 19.27
CA GLN A 184 -15.18 0.13 20.09
C GLN A 184 -16.35 -0.65 20.71
N HIS A 185 -17.00 -1.53 19.96
CA HIS A 185 -18.10 -2.35 20.48
C HIS A 185 -17.62 -3.35 21.55
N ALA A 186 -16.50 -4.03 21.31
CA ALA A 186 -15.91 -4.94 22.29
C ALA A 186 -15.46 -4.21 23.57
N VAL A 187 -14.86 -3.02 23.42
CA VAL A 187 -14.52 -2.14 24.55
C VAL A 187 -15.77 -1.72 25.30
N GLN A 188 -16.87 -1.40 24.62
CA GLN A 188 -18.13 -1.07 25.26
C GLN A 188 -18.66 -2.23 26.10
N GLN A 189 -18.76 -3.43 25.53
CA GLN A 189 -19.20 -4.61 26.26
C GLN A 189 -18.34 -4.89 27.50
N LEU A 190 -17.02 -4.75 27.38
CA LEU A 190 -16.10 -4.93 28.51
C LEU A 190 -16.31 -3.87 29.60
N VAL A 191 -16.42 -2.60 29.21
CA VAL A 191 -16.65 -1.48 30.14
C VAL A 191 -17.98 -1.66 30.87
N GLU A 192 -19.04 -1.98 30.15
CA GLU A 192 -20.36 -2.23 30.73
C GLU A 192 -20.34 -3.43 31.69
N ALA A 193 -19.71 -4.54 31.28
CA ALA A 193 -19.58 -5.74 32.12
C ALA A 193 -18.82 -5.47 33.43
N VAL A 194 -17.69 -4.74 33.36
CA VAL A 194 -16.90 -4.38 34.56
C VAL A 194 -17.73 -3.54 35.53
N ILE A 195 -18.39 -2.51 35.01
CA ILE A 195 -19.24 -1.62 35.82
C ILE A 195 -20.40 -2.41 36.44
N GLN A 196 -21.12 -3.20 35.64
CA GLN A 196 -22.25 -4.02 36.13
C GLN A 196 -21.80 -5.03 37.19
N GLN A 197 -20.69 -5.74 36.95
CA GLN A 197 -20.15 -6.71 37.91
C GLN A 197 -19.80 -6.03 39.24
N ASN A 198 -19.08 -4.91 39.19
CA ASN A 198 -18.72 -4.15 40.38
C ASN A 198 -19.94 -3.70 41.17
N PHE A 199 -21.00 -3.27 40.48
CA PHE A 199 -22.25 -2.85 41.11
C PHE A 199 -23.00 -4.02 41.73
N LYS A 200 -23.22 -5.11 40.98
CA LYS A 200 -23.94 -6.30 41.48
C LYS A 200 -23.26 -6.93 42.70
N MET A 201 -21.94 -6.78 42.82
CA MET A 201 -21.17 -7.27 43.96
C MET A 201 -21.20 -6.36 45.20
N MET A 202 -21.82 -5.18 45.14
CA MET A 202 -21.87 -4.23 46.27
C MET A 202 -22.38 -4.86 47.58
N GLY A 203 -23.37 -5.75 47.51
CA GLY A 203 -23.88 -6.46 48.69
C GLY A 203 -22.80 -7.36 49.34
N VAL A 204 -22.04 -8.08 48.52
CA VAL A 204 -20.93 -8.94 48.97
C VAL A 204 -19.82 -8.09 49.60
N TRP A 205 -19.48 -6.96 48.98
CA TRP A 205 -18.46 -6.04 49.49
C TRP A 205 -18.87 -5.40 50.81
N ASN A 206 -20.15 -5.02 50.94
CA ASN A 206 -20.68 -4.48 52.19
C ASN A 206 -20.65 -5.50 53.32
N ALA A 207 -20.91 -6.78 53.04
CA ALA A 207 -20.75 -7.84 54.03
C ALA A 207 -19.28 -8.03 54.42
N LEU A 208 -18.36 -8.01 53.46
CA LEU A 208 -16.92 -8.17 53.69
C LEU A 208 -16.36 -7.09 54.63
N ARG A 209 -16.92 -5.88 54.60
CA ARG A 209 -16.56 -4.79 55.53
C ARG A 209 -16.62 -5.21 57.00
N TYR A 210 -17.59 -6.06 57.36
CA TYR A 210 -17.76 -6.55 58.73
C TYR A 210 -16.94 -7.81 59.03
N LEU A 211 -16.68 -8.63 58.01
CA LEU A 211 -15.99 -9.92 58.15
C LEU A 211 -14.46 -9.76 58.15
N ASN A 212 -13.93 -8.99 57.20
CA ASN A 212 -12.50 -8.72 57.08
C ASN A 212 -12.28 -7.30 56.53
N PRO A 213 -12.10 -6.30 57.42
CA PRO A 213 -11.90 -4.91 57.02
C PRO A 213 -10.69 -4.70 56.09
N ASN A 214 -9.60 -5.46 56.27
CA ASN A 214 -8.39 -5.31 55.46
C ASN A 214 -8.63 -5.70 54.00
N ASP A 215 -9.30 -6.82 53.78
CA ASP A 215 -9.68 -7.28 52.44
C ASP A 215 -10.69 -6.32 51.80
N PHE A 216 -11.65 -5.81 52.59
CA PHE A 216 -12.59 -4.80 52.12
C PHE A 216 -11.87 -3.56 51.54
N PHE A 217 -10.89 -3.00 52.26
CA PHE A 217 -10.13 -1.86 51.75
C PHE A 217 -9.39 -2.20 50.46
N THR A 218 -8.77 -3.37 50.38
CA THR A 218 -8.02 -3.81 49.19
C THR A 218 -8.93 -3.96 47.97
N TYR A 219 -10.05 -4.68 48.09
CA TYR A 219 -10.98 -4.88 46.98
C TYR A 219 -11.73 -3.59 46.60
N SER A 220 -12.08 -2.74 47.57
CA SER A 220 -12.68 -1.43 47.28
C SER A 220 -11.78 -0.55 46.42
N GLY A 221 -10.46 -0.58 46.68
CA GLY A 221 -9.47 0.12 45.87
C GLY A 221 -9.38 -0.42 44.43
N LEU A 222 -9.45 -1.75 44.26
CA LEU A 222 -9.47 -2.38 42.92
C LEU A 222 -10.73 -2.01 42.13
N ILE A 223 -11.89 -1.99 42.79
CA ILE A 223 -13.17 -1.60 42.17
C ILE A 223 -13.11 -0.17 41.67
N VAL A 224 -12.75 0.77 42.54
CA VAL A 224 -12.65 2.20 42.17
C VAL A 224 -11.63 2.38 41.03
N ARG A 225 -10.49 1.70 41.07
CA ARG A 225 -9.50 1.73 39.99
C ARG A 225 -10.05 1.19 38.67
N SER A 226 -10.76 0.07 38.70
CA SER A 226 -11.37 -0.50 37.49
C SER A 226 -12.46 0.42 36.92
N ASN A 227 -13.26 1.05 37.76
CA ASN A 227 -14.26 2.05 37.36
C ASN A 227 -13.63 3.33 36.79
N GLN A 228 -12.52 3.80 37.35
CA GLN A 228 -11.74 4.91 36.77
C GLN A 228 -11.25 4.59 35.35
N LEU A 229 -10.73 3.37 35.14
CA LEU A 229 -10.29 2.91 33.82
C LEU A 229 -11.46 2.79 32.85
N ALA A 230 -12.58 2.24 33.31
CA ALA A 230 -13.83 2.15 32.57
C ALA A 230 -14.33 3.54 32.13
N LEU A 231 -14.31 4.53 33.03
CA LEU A 231 -14.66 5.93 32.72
C LEU A 231 -13.70 6.55 31.70
N LYS A 232 -12.39 6.29 31.82
CA LYS A 232 -11.38 6.78 30.87
C LYS A 232 -11.60 6.20 29.47
N LEU A 233 -11.91 4.91 29.37
CA LEU A 233 -12.24 4.25 28.10
C LEU A 233 -13.56 4.77 27.54
N SER A 234 -14.58 4.94 28.38
CA SER A 234 -15.87 5.53 28.00
C SER A 234 -15.70 6.90 27.33
N LYS A 235 -14.90 7.78 27.92
CA LYS A 235 -14.60 9.10 27.33
C LYS A 235 -13.79 8.99 26.03
N ARG A 236 -12.76 8.14 26.02
CA ARG A 236 -11.88 7.98 24.85
C ARG A 236 -12.63 7.47 23.62
N TYR A 237 -13.51 6.48 23.81
CA TYR A 237 -14.27 5.84 22.74
C TYR A 237 -15.66 6.45 22.56
N ASN A 238 -15.98 7.54 23.27
CA ASN A 238 -17.29 8.19 23.25
C ASN A 238 -18.44 7.17 23.39
N LEU A 239 -18.34 6.28 24.38
CA LEU A 239 -19.32 5.22 24.61
C LEU A 239 -20.66 5.80 25.05
N LYS A 240 -21.75 5.22 24.53
CA LYS A 240 -23.11 5.74 24.70
C LYS A 240 -24.08 4.67 25.14
N GLY A 241 -25.08 5.07 25.92
CA GLY A 241 -26.25 4.27 26.26
C GLY A 241 -27.22 4.12 25.09
N GLU A 242 -28.34 3.44 25.33
CA GLU A 242 -29.37 3.12 24.33
C GLU A 242 -29.91 4.35 23.59
N ASN A 243 -30.14 5.49 24.28
CA ASN A 243 -30.70 6.70 23.68
C ASN A 243 -29.64 7.71 23.19
N GLY A 244 -28.37 7.29 23.09
CA GLY A 244 -27.28 8.10 22.57
C GLY A 244 -26.65 9.08 23.57
N GLU A 245 -27.09 9.06 24.82
CA GLU A 245 -26.48 9.72 25.98
C GLU A 245 -25.12 9.09 26.34
N PRO A 246 -24.21 9.85 26.99
CA PRO A 246 -22.96 9.28 27.47
C PRO A 246 -23.19 8.10 28.43
N LEU A 247 -22.40 7.02 28.28
CA LEU A 247 -22.49 5.84 29.13
C LEU A 247 -22.37 6.18 30.62
N VAL A 248 -21.52 7.13 31.01
CA VAL A 248 -21.47 7.69 32.37
C VAL A 248 -21.86 9.16 32.30
N SER A 249 -22.85 9.56 33.10
CA SER A 249 -23.34 10.92 33.14
C SER A 249 -22.26 11.91 33.58
N GLN A 250 -22.39 13.18 33.18
CA GLN A 250 -21.41 14.23 33.50
C GLN A 250 -21.25 14.47 35.00
N ASN A 251 -22.31 14.26 35.78
CA ASN A 251 -22.32 14.36 37.23
C ASN A 251 -21.94 13.05 37.93
N PHE A 252 -21.58 12.00 37.18
CA PHE A 252 -21.18 10.69 37.71
C PHE A 252 -22.21 10.00 38.62
N ARG A 253 -23.48 10.36 38.45
CA ARG A 253 -24.60 9.83 39.25
C ARG A 253 -25.44 8.81 38.51
N GLN A 254 -25.21 8.62 37.22
CA GLN A 254 -25.94 7.69 36.41
C GLN A 254 -25.02 7.02 35.41
N VAL A 255 -25.21 5.71 35.25
CA VAL A 255 -24.67 4.94 34.13
C VAL A 255 -25.84 4.47 33.29
N SER A 256 -25.78 4.74 31.99
CA SER A 256 -26.78 4.35 31.01
C SER A 256 -26.22 3.29 30.08
N PHE A 257 -26.62 2.03 30.28
CA PHE A 257 -26.09 0.90 29.52
C PHE A 257 -26.69 0.82 28.11
N SER A 258 -25.99 0.15 27.20
CA SER A 258 -26.45 -0.08 25.83
C SER A 258 -27.73 -0.90 25.72
N ASN A 259 -28.04 -1.71 26.74
CA ASN A 259 -29.22 -2.57 26.81
C ASN A 259 -30.45 -1.85 27.43
N GLY A 260 -30.38 -0.55 27.67
CA GLY A 260 -31.44 0.26 28.28
C GLY A 260 -31.47 0.23 29.81
N GLU A 261 -30.62 -0.57 30.46
CA GLU A 261 -30.50 -0.59 31.91
C GLU A 261 -29.91 0.75 32.41
N LEU A 262 -30.48 1.27 33.49
CA LEU A 262 -30.00 2.47 34.15
C LEU A 262 -29.52 2.11 35.55
N MET A 263 -28.40 2.68 35.94
CA MET A 263 -27.82 2.46 37.26
C MET A 263 -27.46 3.77 37.94
N GLU A 264 -28.03 3.98 39.12
CA GLU A 264 -27.68 5.10 39.98
C GLU A 264 -26.33 4.86 40.64
N THR A 265 -25.47 5.88 40.60
CA THR A 265 -24.09 5.81 41.09
C THR A 265 -23.72 7.04 41.93
N ASN A 266 -22.52 7.02 42.50
CA ASN A 266 -21.95 8.13 43.26
C ASN A 266 -20.61 8.55 42.63
N PRO A 267 -20.25 9.85 42.58
CA PRO A 267 -18.96 10.31 42.07
C PRO A 267 -17.73 9.58 42.64
N ASN A 268 -17.76 9.21 43.92
CA ASN A 268 -16.68 8.48 44.59
C ASN A 268 -16.41 7.11 43.95
N TRP A 269 -17.43 6.52 43.32
CA TRP A 269 -17.34 5.22 42.67
C TRP A 269 -16.46 5.23 41.41
N PHE A 270 -16.27 6.41 40.83
CA PHE A 270 -15.34 6.68 39.73
C PHE A 270 -14.13 7.52 40.17
N ASN A 271 -13.97 7.76 41.49
CA ASN A 271 -13.01 8.72 42.05
C ASN A 271 -13.08 10.09 41.37
N ALA A 272 -14.30 10.56 41.14
CA ALA A 272 -14.59 11.87 40.57
C ALA A 272 -14.94 12.87 41.68
N PRO A 273 -14.68 14.18 41.49
CA PRO A 273 -15.13 15.20 42.43
C PRO A 273 -16.66 15.19 42.53
N ALA A 274 -17.16 15.38 43.77
CA ALA A 274 -18.57 15.31 44.11
C ALA A 274 -19.39 16.52 43.62
#